data_AF-A0A3B0ZB18-F1
#
_entry.id   AF-A0A3B0ZB18-F1
#
_cell.length_a   1.000
_cell.length_b   1.000
_cell.length_c   1.000
_cell.angle_alpha   90.00
_cell.angle_beta   90.00
_cell.angle_gamma   90.00
#
_symmetry.space_group_name_H-M   'P 1'
#
loop_
_entity.id
_entity.type
_entity.pdbx_description
1 polymer ?
#
loop_
_entity_poly.entity_id
_entity_poly.type
_entity_poly.pdbx_seq_one_letter_code
_entity_poly.pdbx_strand_id
1 'polypeptide(L)'
;MIKTTGLWPVVFLSVFFAGTVQAQPPAAPQAVIGIIIDDMGKRLETGRRVLALPGPVACAFLPRAKYTRELADRANQRGLEVLLHLPMDSVDGRPLDEGAVTLAMTESEFVGTVLDNLRRVPHVIGINNHMGSLLTRHPGHMRWLMEAIHRQGGPLFFVDSRTTKATV
;
A
#
# COMPACT_ATOMS: atom_id res chain seq x y z
N MET A 1 30.61 76.93 16.83
CA MET A 1 30.23 77.02 15.40
C MET A 1 29.15 75.99 15.13
N ILE A 2 27.94 76.46 14.82
CA ILE A 2 26.73 75.66 14.63
C ILE A 2 26.76 75.08 13.22
N LYS A 3 26.61 73.77 13.05
CA LYS A 3 26.33 73.14 11.75
C LYS A 3 25.00 72.40 11.83
N THR A 4 23.98 73.04 11.28
CA THR A 4 22.68 72.48 10.94
C THR A 4 22.86 71.43 9.83
N THR A 5 22.32 70.23 10.02
CA THR A 5 22.19 69.23 8.96
C THR A 5 20.71 69.05 8.66
N GLY A 6 20.33 69.40 7.42
CA GLY A 6 18.96 69.36 6.95
C GLY A 6 18.50 67.93 6.65
N LEU A 7 17.31 67.59 7.13
CA LEU A 7 16.59 66.38 6.76
C LEU A 7 15.78 66.68 5.49
N TRP A 8 16.08 66.01 4.39
CA TRP A 8 15.21 65.93 3.22
C TRP A 8 14.29 64.71 3.38
N PRO A 9 12.96 64.84 3.21
CA PRO A 9 12.09 63.68 3.25
C PRO A 9 12.20 62.92 1.93
N VAL A 10 12.62 61.65 2.02
CA VAL A 10 12.51 60.68 0.91
C VAL A 10 11.07 60.21 0.87
N VAL A 11 10.34 60.54 -0.19
CA VAL A 11 8.98 60.04 -0.43
C VAL A 11 9.09 58.66 -1.09
N PHE A 12 8.71 57.61 -0.36
CA PHE A 12 8.53 56.28 -0.92
C PHE A 12 7.17 56.18 -1.62
N LEU A 13 7.16 56.16 -2.95
CA LEU A 13 5.97 55.87 -3.73
C LEU A 13 5.75 54.35 -3.75
N SER A 14 4.82 53.88 -2.91
CA SER A 14 4.40 52.47 -2.94
C SER A 14 3.37 52.29 -4.06
N VAL A 15 3.80 51.71 -5.18
CA VAL A 15 2.90 51.30 -6.27
C VAL A 15 2.22 50.00 -5.84
N PHE A 16 0.96 50.09 -5.43
CA PHE A 16 0.13 48.91 -5.22
C PHE A 16 -0.28 48.35 -6.59
N PHE A 17 0.39 47.30 -7.04
CA PHE A 17 -0.14 46.44 -8.10
C PHE A 17 -1.31 45.64 -7.51
N ALA A 18 -2.53 46.08 -7.81
CA ALA A 18 -3.72 45.24 -7.66
C ALA A 18 -3.69 44.16 -8.74
N GLY A 19 -2.79 43.18 -8.58
CA GLY A 19 -2.82 41.96 -9.37
C GLY A 19 -4.06 41.17 -8.99
N THR A 20 -4.99 41.02 -9.91
CA THR A 20 -6.07 40.05 -9.76
C THR A 20 -5.45 38.66 -9.71
N VAL A 21 -5.35 38.08 -8.51
CA VAL A 21 -5.02 36.67 -8.33
C VAL A 21 -6.18 35.89 -8.93
N GLN A 22 -6.06 35.54 -10.21
CA GLN A 22 -7.02 34.71 -10.88
C GLN A 22 -6.78 33.29 -10.39
N ALA A 23 -7.68 32.80 -9.53
CA ALA A 23 -7.65 31.43 -9.05
C ALA A 23 -7.70 30.49 -10.27
N GLN A 24 -6.57 29.82 -10.54
CA GLN A 24 -6.50 28.85 -11.61
C GLN A 24 -7.42 27.68 -11.22
N PRO A 25 -8.40 27.31 -12.06
CA PRO A 25 -9.28 26.20 -11.74
C PRO A 25 -8.43 24.95 -11.46
N PRO A 26 -8.78 24.13 -10.45
CA PRO A 26 -8.03 22.93 -10.15
C PRO A 26 -7.94 22.09 -11.43
N ALA A 27 -6.72 21.69 -11.79
CA ALA A 27 -6.51 20.80 -12.93
C ALA A 27 -7.43 19.58 -12.77
N ALA A 28 -8.12 19.22 -13.85
CA ALA A 28 -8.96 18.03 -13.85
C ALA A 28 -8.13 16.83 -13.36
N PRO A 29 -8.67 15.98 -12.47
CA PRO A 29 -7.90 14.89 -11.90
C PRO A 29 -7.36 14.01 -13.03
N GLN A 30 -6.03 13.88 -13.07
CA GLN A 30 -5.35 13.06 -14.06
C GLN A 30 -5.68 11.58 -13.78
N ALA A 31 -6.06 10.84 -14.82
CA ALA A 31 -6.25 9.40 -14.69
C ALA A 31 -4.93 8.73 -14.32
N VAL A 32 -4.95 7.88 -13.28
CA VAL A 32 -3.80 7.11 -12.81
C VAL A 32 -4.11 5.62 -12.88
N ILE A 33 -3.08 4.81 -13.14
CA ILE A 33 -3.16 3.35 -13.14
C ILE A 33 -2.14 2.82 -12.12
N GLY A 34 -2.60 1.98 -11.19
CA GLY A 34 -1.75 1.19 -10.30
C GLY A 34 -1.65 -0.24 -10.79
N ILE A 35 -0.45 -0.85 -10.70
CA ILE A 35 -0.20 -2.23 -11.10
C ILE A 35 0.40 -2.97 -9.91
N ILE A 36 -0.29 -4.04 -9.49
CA ILE A 36 0.18 -4.99 -8.45
C ILE A 36 0.55 -6.30 -9.15
N ILE A 37 1.73 -6.84 -8.83
CA ILE A 37 2.19 -8.14 -9.30
C ILE A 37 2.10 -9.15 -8.16
N ASP A 38 1.19 -10.09 -8.30
CA ASP A 38 0.88 -11.14 -7.31
C ASP A 38 1.86 -12.33 -7.36
N ASP A 39 1.71 -13.23 -6.39
CA ASP A 39 2.44 -14.50 -6.28
C ASP A 39 3.97 -14.38 -6.23
N MET A 40 4.47 -13.24 -5.75
CA MET A 40 5.89 -13.03 -5.58
C MET A 40 6.46 -13.94 -4.47
N GLY A 41 7.74 -14.30 -4.60
CA GLY A 41 8.47 -15.10 -3.60
C GLY A 41 8.62 -16.59 -3.94
N LYS A 42 7.82 -17.16 -4.85
CA LYS A 42 7.95 -18.60 -5.23
C LYS A 42 9.23 -18.91 -6.00
N ARG A 43 9.62 -18.03 -6.94
CA ARG A 43 10.75 -18.24 -7.87
C ARG A 43 11.67 -17.04 -7.92
N LEU A 44 12.95 -17.27 -7.66
CA LEU A 44 13.97 -16.23 -7.61
C LEU A 44 14.12 -15.47 -8.93
N GLU A 45 14.30 -16.17 -10.05
CA GLU A 45 14.57 -15.54 -11.35
C GLU A 45 13.37 -14.78 -11.91
N THR A 46 12.15 -15.31 -11.78
CA THR A 46 10.94 -14.58 -12.17
C THR A 46 10.74 -13.34 -11.29
N GLY A 47 10.97 -13.46 -9.98
CA GLY A 47 10.91 -12.32 -9.06
C GLY A 47 11.91 -11.24 -9.44
N ARG A 48 13.17 -11.61 -9.73
CA ARG A 48 14.21 -10.68 -10.19
C ARG A 48 13.82 -9.90 -11.44
N ARG A 49 13.14 -10.55 -12.39
CA ARG A 49 12.61 -9.88 -13.59
C ARG A 49 11.53 -8.86 -13.26
N VAL A 50 10.61 -9.17 -12.34
CA VAL A 50 9.58 -8.22 -11.89
C VAL A 50 10.22 -7.00 -11.24
N LEU A 51 11.23 -7.19 -10.38
CA LEU A 51 11.96 -6.10 -9.75
C LEU A 51 12.78 -5.24 -10.73
N ALA A 52 12.91 -5.67 -11.99
CA ALA A 52 13.65 -4.97 -13.05
C ALA A 52 12.73 -4.32 -14.10
N LEU A 53 11.41 -4.33 -13.89
CA LEU A 53 10.47 -3.65 -14.78
C LEU A 53 10.75 -2.13 -14.81
N PRO A 54 10.61 -1.46 -15.97
CA PRO A 54 11.04 -0.06 -16.14
C PRO A 54 10.09 0.98 -15.53
N GLY A 55 9.15 0.59 -14.66
CA GLY A 55 8.14 1.48 -14.09
C GLY A 55 7.70 1.06 -12.69
N PRO A 56 6.94 1.93 -12.00
CA PRO A 56 6.46 1.64 -10.65
C PRO A 56 5.44 0.50 -10.70
N VAL A 57 5.76 -0.58 -9.99
CA VAL A 57 4.85 -1.69 -9.72
C VAL A 57 4.90 -2.00 -8.23
N ALA A 58 3.76 -2.37 -7.67
CA ALA A 58 3.69 -2.93 -6.33
C ALA A 58 3.89 -4.45 -6.40
N CYS A 59 4.64 -5.01 -5.47
CA CYS A 59 4.97 -6.43 -5.43
C CYS A 59 4.25 -7.09 -4.25
N ALA A 60 3.32 -8.02 -4.52
CA ALA A 60 2.58 -8.73 -3.50
C ALA A 60 3.17 -10.13 -3.26
N PHE A 61 3.69 -10.34 -2.05
CA PHE A 61 4.45 -11.53 -1.68
C PHE A 61 3.64 -12.52 -0.86
N LEU A 62 3.71 -13.79 -1.24
CA LEU A 62 3.20 -14.86 -0.41
C LEU A 62 4.08 -15.01 0.84
N PRO A 63 3.51 -15.04 2.05
CA PRO A 63 4.26 -14.86 3.29
C PRO A 63 5.29 -15.97 3.57
N ARG A 64 5.07 -17.17 3.03
CA ARG A 64 5.88 -18.37 3.32
C ARG A 64 6.60 -18.93 2.09
N ALA A 65 6.60 -18.21 0.98
CA ALA A 65 7.34 -18.63 -0.19
C ALA A 65 8.86 -18.49 0.00
N LYS A 66 9.62 -19.40 -0.61
CA LYS A 66 11.06 -19.60 -0.37
C LYS A 66 11.91 -18.33 -0.45
N TYR A 67 11.61 -17.43 -1.38
CA TYR A 67 12.42 -16.23 -1.66
C TYR A 67 11.74 -14.93 -1.21
N THR A 68 10.66 -15.00 -0.42
CA THR A 68 9.87 -13.81 -0.03
C THR A 68 10.71 -12.76 0.66
N ARG A 69 11.47 -13.12 1.71
CA ARG A 69 12.29 -12.14 2.45
C ARG A 69 13.34 -11.49 1.54
N GLU A 70 14.14 -12.28 0.82
CA GLU A 70 15.18 -11.77 -0.10
C GLU A 70 14.60 -10.81 -1.14
N LEU A 71 13.49 -11.20 -1.79
CA LEU A 71 12.92 -10.40 -2.86
C LEU A 71 12.16 -9.17 -2.33
N ALA A 72 11.52 -9.24 -1.16
CA ALA A 72 10.86 -8.10 -0.53
C ALA A 72 11.87 -7.03 -0.09
N ASP A 73 13.00 -7.43 0.53
CA ASP A 73 14.09 -6.50 0.88
C ASP A 73 14.63 -5.80 -0.38
N ARG A 74 14.82 -6.56 -1.46
CA ARG A 74 15.30 -6.02 -2.75
C ARG A 74 14.26 -5.16 -3.48
N ALA A 75 12.98 -5.42 -3.29
CA ALA A 75 11.91 -4.58 -3.80
C ALA A 75 11.93 -3.22 -3.08
N ASN A 76 12.01 -3.23 -1.75
CA ASN A 76 12.08 -2.02 -0.94
C ASN A 76 13.34 -1.19 -1.26
N GLN A 77 14.51 -1.82 -1.41
CA GLN A 77 15.76 -1.14 -1.80
C GLN A 77 15.67 -0.45 -3.17
N ARG A 78 14.78 -0.91 -4.05
CA ARG A 78 14.49 -0.29 -5.35
C ARG A 78 13.35 0.75 -5.29
N GLY A 79 12.81 1.02 -4.11
CA GLY A 79 11.67 1.92 -3.93
C GLY A 79 10.35 1.35 -4.46
N LEU A 80 10.26 0.03 -4.66
CA LEU A 80 9.01 -0.63 -5.03
C LEU A 80 8.17 -0.90 -3.78
N GLU A 81 6.86 -0.75 -3.93
CA GLU A 81 5.90 -1.05 -2.87
C GLU A 81 5.83 -2.55 -2.59
N VAL A 82 5.70 -2.91 -1.32
CA VAL A 82 5.65 -4.31 -0.87
C VAL A 82 4.32 -4.58 -0.19
N LEU A 83 3.59 -5.56 -0.70
CA LEU A 83 2.33 -6.01 -0.15
C LEU A 83 2.45 -7.45 0.35
N LEU A 84 1.66 -7.79 1.37
CA LEU A 84 1.38 -9.17 1.73
C LEU A 84 0.29 -9.70 0.80
N HIS A 85 0.61 -10.74 0.03
CA HIS A 85 -0.38 -11.52 -0.70
C HIS A 85 -0.90 -12.65 0.20
N LEU A 86 -1.97 -12.36 0.96
CA LEU A 86 -2.47 -13.23 2.03
C LEU A 86 -3.26 -14.40 1.43
N PRO A 87 -2.84 -15.67 1.63
CA PRO A 87 -3.62 -16.83 1.20
C PRO A 87 -4.93 -16.93 1.96
N MET A 88 -6.03 -17.10 1.24
CA MET A 88 -7.38 -17.11 1.79
C MET A 88 -8.23 -18.20 1.18
N ASP A 89 -9.11 -18.76 1.99
CA ASP A 89 -10.04 -19.81 1.61
C ASP A 89 -10.96 -19.42 0.43
N SER A 90 -11.25 -20.37 -0.43
CA SER A 90 -11.92 -20.13 -1.72
C SER A 90 -12.91 -21.24 -2.06
N VAL A 91 -13.97 -20.89 -2.80
CA VAL A 91 -15.08 -21.84 -3.07
C VAL A 91 -14.71 -23.01 -3.96
N ASP A 92 -13.61 -22.90 -4.71
CA ASP A 92 -13.20 -23.93 -5.68
C ASP A 92 -12.44 -25.10 -5.04
N GLY A 93 -12.18 -25.03 -3.72
CA GLY A 93 -11.56 -26.12 -2.96
C GLY A 93 -10.11 -26.42 -3.35
N ARG A 94 -9.45 -25.51 -4.06
CA ARG A 94 -8.03 -25.67 -4.41
C ARG A 94 -7.16 -25.73 -3.14
N PRO A 95 -6.05 -26.49 -3.18
CA PRO A 95 -5.11 -26.53 -2.08
C PRO A 95 -4.64 -25.12 -1.70
N LEU A 96 -4.64 -24.85 -0.40
CA LEU A 96 -4.22 -23.57 0.14
C LEU A 96 -2.70 -23.54 0.31
N ASP A 97 -2.08 -22.43 -0.09
CA ASP A 97 -0.68 -22.15 0.21
C ASP A 97 -0.48 -22.01 1.75
N GLU A 98 0.73 -22.30 2.23
CA GLU A 98 1.02 -22.18 3.66
C GLU A 98 0.73 -20.76 4.19
N GLY A 99 0.15 -20.71 5.40
CA GLY A 99 -0.25 -19.44 6.03
C GLY A 99 -1.64 -18.99 5.61
N ALA A 100 -2.44 -19.84 4.96
CA ALA A 100 -3.81 -19.49 4.62
C ALA A 100 -4.69 -19.27 5.85
N VAL A 101 -5.56 -18.28 5.75
CA VAL A 101 -6.67 -18.06 6.69
C VAL A 101 -7.96 -18.64 6.14
N THR A 102 -8.75 -19.27 7.01
CA THR A 102 -9.95 -20.02 6.61
C THR A 102 -11.15 -19.70 7.48
N LEU A 103 -12.36 -20.02 7.00
CA LEU A 103 -13.60 -19.83 7.76
C LEU A 103 -13.77 -20.79 8.94
N ALA A 104 -12.92 -21.82 9.04
CA ALA A 104 -12.93 -22.78 10.14
C ALA A 104 -12.14 -22.30 11.36
N MET A 105 -11.31 -21.27 11.21
CA MET A 105 -10.48 -20.74 12.28
C MET A 105 -11.32 -19.97 13.30
N THR A 106 -10.95 -20.09 14.58
CA THR A 106 -11.39 -19.12 15.59
C THR A 106 -10.78 -17.75 15.30
N GLU A 107 -11.36 -16.69 15.86
CA GLU A 107 -10.84 -15.32 15.71
C GLU A 107 -9.36 -15.22 16.13
N SER A 108 -9.00 -15.86 17.25
CA SER A 108 -7.62 -15.84 17.76
C SER A 108 -6.63 -16.52 16.79
N GLU A 109 -6.99 -17.68 16.24
CA GLU A 109 -6.15 -18.38 15.25
C GLU A 109 -6.03 -17.60 13.95
N PHE A 110 -7.15 -17.02 13.49
CA PHE A 110 -7.19 -16.18 12.29
C PHE A 110 -6.27 -14.98 12.44
N VAL A 111 -6.46 -14.19 13.51
CA VAL A 111 -5.65 -12.99 13.77
C VAL A 111 -4.19 -13.36 13.99
N GLY A 112 -3.91 -14.41 14.78
CA GLY A 112 -2.54 -14.90 14.99
C GLY A 112 -1.84 -15.26 13.68
N THR A 113 -2.55 -15.91 12.76
CA THR A 113 -2.04 -16.27 11.42
C THR A 113 -1.76 -15.04 10.58
N VAL A 114 -2.66 -14.05 10.55
CA VAL A 114 -2.46 -12.77 9.84
C VAL A 114 -1.22 -12.05 10.36
N LEU A 115 -1.06 -11.95 11.68
CA LEU A 115 0.09 -11.26 12.30
C LEU A 115 1.41 -12.01 12.10
N ASP A 116 1.40 -13.35 12.05
CA ASP A 116 2.58 -14.13 11.66
C ASP A 116 2.96 -13.87 10.19
N ASN A 117 1.98 -13.88 9.29
CA ASN A 117 2.21 -13.63 7.87
C ASN A 117 2.76 -12.21 7.61
N LEU A 118 2.23 -11.19 8.27
CA LEU A 118 2.74 -9.82 8.19
C LEU A 118 4.22 -9.74 8.59
N ARG A 119 4.62 -10.40 9.68
CA ARG A 119 6.03 -10.42 10.14
C ARG A 119 6.99 -11.12 9.19
N ARG A 120 6.49 -11.99 8.31
CA ARG A 120 7.30 -12.73 7.34
C ARG A 120 7.59 -11.94 6.06
N VAL A 121 6.79 -10.91 5.77
CA VAL A 121 6.98 -10.02 4.62
C VAL A 121 7.53 -8.67 5.12
N PRO A 122 8.86 -8.45 5.05
CA PRO A 122 9.44 -7.18 5.48
C PRO A 122 8.97 -6.02 4.59
N HIS A 123 8.98 -4.80 5.13
CA HIS A 123 8.59 -3.57 4.43
C HIS A 123 7.14 -3.51 3.94
N VAL A 124 6.26 -4.38 4.45
CA VAL A 124 4.86 -4.43 4.05
C VAL A 124 4.15 -3.10 4.34
N ILE A 125 3.48 -2.55 3.33
CA ILE A 125 2.66 -1.34 3.44
C ILE A 125 1.18 -1.60 3.14
N GLY A 126 0.85 -2.78 2.62
CA GLY A 126 -0.51 -3.13 2.26
C GLY A 126 -0.68 -4.64 2.11
N ILE A 127 -1.91 -5.06 1.91
CA ILE A 127 -2.30 -6.46 1.86
C ILE A 127 -3.27 -6.62 0.71
N ASN A 128 -3.17 -7.72 -0.04
CA ASN A 128 -4.26 -8.18 -0.90
C ASN A 128 -4.50 -9.67 -0.70
N ASN A 129 -5.63 -10.17 -1.19
CA ASN A 129 -5.98 -11.58 -1.09
C ASN A 129 -5.39 -12.40 -2.25
N HIS A 130 -4.74 -13.50 -1.91
CA HIS A 130 -4.50 -14.63 -2.81
C HIS A 130 -5.72 -15.55 -2.74
N MET A 131 -6.43 -15.73 -3.85
CA MET A 131 -7.71 -16.43 -3.91
C MET A 131 -8.76 -15.74 -3.02
N GLY A 132 -9.27 -16.38 -1.96
CA GLY A 132 -10.15 -15.72 -1.00
C GLY A 132 -11.61 -15.59 -1.39
N SER A 133 -12.06 -16.20 -2.49
CA SER A 133 -13.44 -16.02 -2.97
C SER A 133 -14.49 -16.46 -1.94
N LEU A 134 -14.16 -17.33 -0.99
CA LEU A 134 -15.02 -17.74 0.13
C LEU A 134 -14.81 -16.87 1.36
N LEU A 135 -13.57 -16.46 1.64
CA LEU A 135 -13.29 -15.61 2.79
C LEU A 135 -13.82 -14.17 2.63
N THR A 136 -13.60 -13.55 1.46
CA THR A 136 -13.90 -12.13 1.25
C THR A 136 -15.39 -11.82 1.19
N ARG A 137 -16.26 -12.82 1.01
CA ARG A 137 -17.72 -12.64 1.14
C ARG A 137 -18.22 -12.71 2.59
N HIS A 138 -17.36 -13.06 3.54
CA HIS A 138 -17.77 -13.30 4.92
C HIS A 138 -17.48 -12.07 5.81
N PRO A 139 -18.50 -11.28 6.19
CA PRO A 139 -18.29 -10.01 6.90
C PRO A 139 -17.64 -10.18 8.28
N GLY A 140 -17.91 -11.28 9.01
CA GLY A 140 -17.26 -11.55 10.29
C GLY A 140 -15.74 -11.68 10.19
N HIS A 141 -15.24 -12.59 9.35
CA HIS A 141 -13.81 -12.79 9.12
C HIS A 141 -13.13 -11.58 8.47
N MET A 142 -13.79 -10.92 7.51
CA MET A 142 -13.23 -9.69 6.94
C MET A 142 -13.15 -8.56 7.96
N ARG A 143 -14.10 -8.46 8.90
CA ARG A 143 -14.00 -7.54 10.03
C ARG A 143 -12.80 -7.87 10.93
N TRP A 144 -12.58 -9.15 11.27
CA TRP A 144 -11.40 -9.56 12.02
C TRP A 144 -10.10 -9.16 11.31
N LEU A 145 -10.03 -9.36 9.99
CA LEU A 145 -8.89 -8.93 9.18
C LEU A 145 -8.69 -7.42 9.26
N MET A 146 -9.73 -6.63 8.98
CA MET A 146 -9.65 -5.16 9.00
C MET A 146 -9.26 -4.62 10.38
N GLU A 147 -9.80 -5.20 11.46
CA GLU A 147 -9.41 -4.81 12.82
C GLU A 147 -7.97 -5.23 13.16
N ALA A 148 -7.51 -6.40 12.71
CA ALA A 148 -6.15 -6.87 12.94
C ALA A 148 -5.11 -5.97 12.26
N ILE A 149 -5.37 -5.57 11.00
CA ILE A 149 -4.46 -4.70 10.23
C ILE A 149 -4.48 -3.28 10.77
N HIS A 150 -5.65 -2.77 11.16
CA HIS A 150 -5.79 -1.43 11.76
C HIS A 150 -5.03 -1.33 13.09
N ARG A 151 -5.11 -2.37 13.93
CA ARG A 151 -4.40 -2.43 15.22
C ARG A 151 -2.88 -2.46 15.10
N GLN A 152 -2.30 -2.72 13.92
CA GLN A 152 -0.85 -2.60 13.74
C GLN A 152 -0.36 -1.15 13.79
N GLY A 153 -1.25 -0.16 13.66
CA GLY A 153 -0.92 1.27 13.78
C GLY A 153 -0.06 1.85 12.65
N GLY A 154 0.38 1.02 11.70
CA GLY A 154 1.08 1.44 10.48
C GLY A 154 0.12 1.81 9.35
N PRO A 155 0.64 2.34 8.22
CA PRO A 155 -0.16 2.74 7.06
C PRO A 155 -0.66 1.54 6.24
N LEU A 156 -1.04 0.44 6.88
CA LEU A 156 -1.52 -0.75 6.21
C LEU A 156 -2.89 -0.49 5.57
N PHE A 157 -2.97 -0.76 4.28
CA PHE A 157 -4.23 -0.78 3.54
C PHE A 157 -4.53 -2.19 3.03
N PHE A 158 -5.79 -2.42 2.65
CA PHE A 158 -6.23 -3.66 2.01
C PHE A 158 -6.71 -3.37 0.59
N VAL A 159 -6.26 -4.17 -0.36
CA VAL A 159 -6.75 -4.19 -1.75
C VAL A 159 -7.46 -5.51 -1.98
N ASP A 160 -8.75 -5.44 -2.29
CA ASP A 160 -9.49 -6.63 -2.71
C ASP A 160 -9.20 -6.94 -4.17
N SER A 161 -8.60 -8.11 -4.44
CA SER A 161 -8.35 -8.64 -5.79
C SER A 161 -9.64 -9.01 -6.54
N ARG A 162 -10.82 -8.87 -5.91
CA ARG A 162 -12.17 -9.17 -6.41
C ARG A 162 -12.31 -10.54 -7.07
N THR A 163 -11.78 -11.56 -6.41
CA THR A 163 -11.93 -12.97 -6.82
C THR A 163 -13.36 -13.49 -6.73
N THR A 164 -14.29 -12.68 -6.19
CA THR A 164 -15.73 -12.90 -6.22
C THR A 164 -16.47 -11.57 -6.33
N LYS A 165 -17.65 -11.58 -6.96
CA LYS A 165 -18.56 -10.43 -6.98
C LYS A 165 -19.24 -10.20 -5.62
N ALA A 166 -19.33 -11.24 -4.78
CA ALA A 166 -20.00 -11.22 -3.49
C ALA A 166 -19.11 -10.76 -2.32
N THR A 167 -17.92 -10.25 -2.60
CA THR A 167 -17.01 -9.66 -1.61
C THR A 167 -17.68 -8.46 -0.92
N VAL A 168 -17.41 -8.29 0.38
CA VAL A 168 -18.06 -7.31 1.28
C VAL A 168 -17.14 -6.17 1.70
#